data_AF-A0A928Z0E1-F1
#
_entry.id   AF-A0A928Z0E1-F1
#
_cell.length_a   1.000
_cell.length_b   1.000
_cell.length_c   1.000
_cell.angle_alpha   90.00
_cell.angle_beta   90.00
_cell.angle_gamma   90.00
#
_symmetry.space_group_name_H-M   'P 1'
#
loop_
_entity.id
_entity.type
_entity.pdbx_description
1 polymer ?
#
loop_
_entity_poly.entity_id
_entity_poly.type
_entity_poly.pdbx_seq_one_letter_code
_entity_poly.pdbx_strand_id
1 'polypeptide(L)'
;MRSFWTDPYLWIHLAGVAAVPLSLLVCLLGFAAGDPILPPWLELALVAIAGIAPIAWMQIQKPFYIYSLLAVALRPERLTEAQRKILAMFLVRRNPVAVGVAAFVLFLVLKQIYAIAPIAEGITPISGHGLGLIVAAIGFLGSNLFLQVPISVGLVMLSSEAEFAQIAPIEVGEIPRRLFV
;
A
#
# COMPACT_ATOMS: atom_id res chain seq x y z
N MET A 1 1.96 -17.49 -21.83
CA MET A 1 2.09 -16.45 -20.78
C MET A 1 1.42 -15.19 -21.30
N ARG A 2 0.83 -14.36 -20.43
CA ARG A 2 0.20 -13.09 -20.84
C ARG A 2 1.28 -12.09 -21.23
N SER A 3 1.08 -11.32 -22.30
CA SER A 3 2.12 -10.46 -22.87
C SER A 3 2.57 -9.38 -21.89
N PHE A 4 1.62 -8.77 -21.18
CA PHE A 4 1.88 -7.68 -20.24
C PHE A 4 2.54 -8.13 -18.92
N TRP A 5 2.63 -9.44 -18.63
CA TRP A 5 3.35 -9.94 -17.46
C TRP A 5 4.85 -9.70 -17.54
N THR A 6 5.40 -9.37 -18.71
CA THR A 6 6.82 -9.06 -18.85
C THR A 6 7.18 -7.64 -18.39
N ASP A 7 6.20 -6.80 -18.03
CA ASP A 7 6.46 -5.46 -17.50
C ASP A 7 7.09 -5.57 -16.09
N PRO A 8 8.33 -5.09 -15.88
CA PRO A 8 9.02 -5.24 -14.60
C PRO A 8 8.37 -4.44 -13.46
N TYR A 9 7.63 -3.37 -13.74
CA TYR A 9 6.97 -2.57 -12.70
C TYR A 9 5.88 -3.36 -12.00
N LEU A 10 5.15 -4.22 -12.72
CA LEU A 10 4.17 -5.11 -12.10
C LEU A 10 4.85 -6.02 -11.08
N TRP A 11 5.95 -6.65 -11.43
CA TRP A 11 6.66 -7.56 -10.52
C TRP A 11 7.34 -6.85 -9.36
N ILE A 12 7.93 -5.67 -9.57
CA ILE A 12 8.54 -4.89 -8.48
C ILE A 12 7.49 -4.51 -7.45
N HIS A 13 6.33 -4.01 -7.89
CA HIS A 13 5.25 -3.69 -6.97
C HIS A 13 4.69 -4.95 -6.31
N LEU A 14 4.47 -6.03 -7.04
CA LEU A 14 4.01 -7.30 -6.45
C LEU A 14 4.97 -7.83 -5.37
N ALA A 15 6.29 -7.75 -5.62
CA ALA A 15 7.31 -8.13 -4.66
C ALA A 15 7.29 -7.26 -3.39
N GLY A 16 6.71 -6.06 -3.46
CA GLY A 16 6.49 -5.17 -2.32
C GLY A 16 5.71 -5.81 -1.17
N VAL A 17 4.92 -6.87 -1.41
CA VAL A 17 4.25 -7.64 -0.33
C VAL A 17 5.26 -8.14 0.72
N ALA A 18 6.50 -8.45 0.31
CA ALA A 18 7.54 -8.89 1.24
C ALA A 18 7.93 -7.81 2.28
N ALA A 19 7.64 -6.53 2.01
CA ALA A 19 7.86 -5.43 2.95
C ALA A 19 6.75 -5.29 4.01
N VAL A 20 5.60 -5.95 3.84
CA VAL A 20 4.50 -5.94 4.82
C VAL A 20 4.94 -6.45 6.20
N PRO A 21 5.53 -7.66 6.36
CA PRO A 21 5.95 -8.14 7.68
C PRO A 21 7.02 -7.24 8.32
N LEU A 22 7.95 -6.68 7.53
CA LEU A 22 8.96 -5.74 8.04
C LEU A 22 8.33 -4.44 8.55
N SER A 23 7.33 -3.93 7.83
CA SER A 23 6.60 -2.72 8.21
C SER A 23 5.75 -2.96 9.47
N LEU A 24 5.13 -4.13 9.60
CA LEU A 24 4.43 -4.55 10.81
C LEU A 24 5.38 -4.76 12.00
N LEU A 25 6.61 -5.23 11.78
CA LEU A 25 7.63 -5.30 12.82
C LEU A 25 8.01 -3.90 13.32
N VAL A 26 8.20 -2.93 12.43
CA VAL A 26 8.39 -1.52 12.82
C VAL A 26 7.20 -1.01 13.64
N CYS A 27 5.98 -1.38 13.25
CA CYS A 27 4.77 -1.05 13.99
C CYS A 27 4.79 -1.61 15.42
N LEU A 28 5.14 -2.89 15.56
CA LEU A 28 5.29 -3.58 16.83
C LEU A 28 6.31 -2.89 17.75
N LEU A 29 7.51 -2.59 17.22
CA LEU A 29 8.56 -1.92 17.99
C LEU A 29 8.12 -0.52 18.46
N GLY A 30 7.34 0.19 17.63
CA GLY A 30 6.76 1.47 18.00
C GLY A 30 5.80 1.37 19.19
N PHE A 31 4.86 0.43 19.18
CA PHE A 31 3.96 0.22 20.32
C PHE A 31 4.65 -0.29 21.57
N ALA A 32 5.74 -1.03 21.42
CA ALA A 32 6.51 -1.56 22.55
C ALA A 32 7.32 -0.49 23.31
N ALA A 33 7.37 0.75 22.80
CA ALA A 33 8.22 1.80 23.36
C ALA A 33 7.61 2.42 24.62
N GLY A 34 7.95 1.88 25.80
CA GLY A 34 7.53 2.42 27.09
C GLY A 34 6.02 2.38 27.35
N ASP A 35 5.60 2.95 28.47
CA ASP A 35 4.21 2.85 28.94
C ASP A 35 3.21 3.65 28.09
N PRO A 36 2.01 3.09 27.82
CA PRO A 36 0.92 3.81 27.18
C PRO A 36 0.61 5.14 27.85
N ILE A 37 0.48 6.20 27.05
CA ILE A 37 0.17 7.56 27.53
C ILE A 37 -1.30 7.94 27.31
N LEU A 38 -2.02 7.16 26.50
CA LEU A 38 -3.44 7.32 26.23
C LEU A 38 -4.18 6.00 26.53
N PRO A 39 -5.52 6.03 26.66
CA PRO A 39 -6.30 4.80 26.72
C PRO A 39 -6.03 3.92 25.49
N PRO A 40 -5.93 2.59 25.64
CA PRO A 40 -5.53 1.69 24.54
C PRO A 40 -6.32 1.83 23.24
N TRP A 41 -7.64 2.04 23.36
CA TRP A 41 -8.51 2.22 22.20
C TRP A 41 -8.18 3.48 21.40
N LEU A 42 -7.66 4.53 22.05
CA LEU A 42 -7.33 5.80 21.42
C LEU A 42 -5.98 5.72 20.69
N GLU A 43 -4.96 5.09 21.29
CA GLU A 43 -3.68 4.83 20.60
C GLU A 43 -3.89 3.98 19.35
N LEU A 44 -4.66 2.91 19.49
CA LEU A 44 -5.04 2.04 18.39
C LEU A 44 -5.80 2.82 17.30
N ALA A 45 -6.77 3.66 17.68
CA ALA A 45 -7.53 4.46 16.74
C ALA A 45 -6.64 5.47 15.99
N LEU A 46 -5.73 6.14 16.69
CA LEU A 46 -4.80 7.11 16.09
C LEU A 46 -3.89 6.44 15.06
N VAL A 47 -3.27 5.32 15.42
CA VAL A 47 -2.41 4.54 14.50
C VAL A 47 -3.23 3.97 13.34
N ALA A 48 -4.42 3.44 13.61
CA ALA A 48 -5.31 2.93 12.58
C ALA A 48 -5.70 4.00 11.56
N ILE A 49 -6.14 5.18 12.03
CA ILE A 49 -6.52 6.30 11.16
C ILE A 49 -5.31 6.77 10.34
N ALA A 50 -4.16 6.98 10.99
CA ALA A 50 -2.95 7.44 10.32
C ALA A 50 -2.44 6.45 9.26
N GLY A 51 -2.55 5.14 9.51
CA GLY A 51 -2.11 4.11 8.56
C GLY A 51 -3.14 3.76 7.48
N ILE A 52 -4.43 3.84 7.77
CA ILE A 52 -5.50 3.43 6.85
C ILE A 52 -5.98 4.57 5.96
N ALA A 53 -6.30 5.72 6.56
CA ALA A 53 -7.02 6.78 5.86
C ALA A 53 -6.25 7.31 4.63
N PRO A 54 -4.92 7.59 4.68
CA PRO A 54 -4.20 8.11 3.53
C PRO A 54 -4.20 7.14 2.34
N ILE A 55 -4.00 5.85 2.59
CA ILE A 55 -3.94 4.82 1.55
C ILE A 55 -5.32 4.55 0.97
N ALA A 56 -6.35 4.41 1.82
CA ALA A 56 -7.73 4.23 1.37
C ALA A 56 -8.19 5.44 0.54
N TRP A 57 -7.89 6.66 0.99
CA TRP A 57 -8.18 7.88 0.25
C TRP A 57 -7.49 7.90 -1.12
N MET A 58 -6.20 7.59 -1.17
CA MET A 58 -5.45 7.48 -2.42
C MET A 58 -6.11 6.47 -3.38
N GLN A 59 -6.41 5.25 -2.92
CA GLN A 59 -7.00 4.20 -3.76
C GLN A 59 -8.42 4.56 -4.25
N ILE A 60 -9.19 5.33 -3.48
CA ILE A 60 -10.55 5.76 -3.86
C ILE A 60 -10.52 6.96 -4.82
N GLN A 61 -9.62 7.93 -4.62
CA GLN A 61 -9.57 9.14 -5.43
C GLN A 61 -8.81 8.90 -6.73
N LYS A 62 -7.50 8.63 -6.61
CA LYS A 62 -6.58 8.46 -7.73
C LYS A 62 -5.57 7.37 -7.36
N PRO A 63 -5.65 6.18 -7.95
CA PRO A 63 -4.70 5.13 -7.62
C PRO A 63 -3.28 5.56 -7.98
N PHE A 64 -2.32 4.93 -7.30
CA PHE A 64 -0.90 5.22 -7.46
C PHE A 64 -0.45 4.96 -8.90
N TYR A 65 0.31 5.88 -9.47
CA TYR A 65 0.97 5.70 -10.76
C TYR A 65 2.16 4.75 -10.61
N ILE A 66 1.99 3.48 -10.98
CA ILE A 66 3.00 2.44 -10.72
C ILE A 66 4.38 2.71 -11.33
N TYR A 67 4.47 3.60 -12.31
CA TYR A 67 5.74 3.94 -12.97
C TYR A 67 6.50 5.10 -12.30
N SER A 68 6.08 5.62 -11.14
CA SER A 68 6.82 6.63 -10.35
C SER A 68 7.67 6.03 -9.22
N LEU A 69 8.31 4.89 -9.46
CA LEU A 69 9.31 4.35 -8.52
C LEU A 69 10.51 5.30 -8.42
N LEU A 70 10.87 5.70 -7.20
CA LEU A 70 11.83 6.79 -6.90
C LEU A 70 13.13 6.75 -7.73
N ALA A 71 13.72 5.57 -7.93
CA ALA A 71 15.00 5.42 -8.64
C ALA A 71 14.87 5.25 -10.16
N VAL A 72 13.69 4.86 -10.66
CA VAL A 72 13.49 4.47 -12.07
C VAL A 72 12.26 5.12 -12.70
N ALA A 73 11.78 6.23 -12.15
CA ALA A 73 10.51 6.83 -12.54
C ALA A 73 10.42 7.13 -14.06
N LEU A 74 9.34 6.68 -14.69
CA LEU A 74 9.02 7.01 -16.08
C LEU A 74 8.00 8.14 -16.13
N ARG A 75 8.31 9.18 -16.88
CA ARG A 75 7.35 10.25 -17.16
C ARG A 75 6.21 9.72 -18.06
N PRO A 76 4.97 10.22 -17.90
CA PRO A 76 3.82 9.79 -18.71
C PRO A 76 4.06 9.80 -20.23
N GLU A 77 4.83 10.77 -20.74
CA GLU A 77 5.11 10.94 -22.17
C GLU A 77 6.04 9.85 -22.74
N ARG A 78 6.75 9.12 -21.86
CA ARG A 78 7.67 8.05 -22.24
C ARG A 78 7.05 6.66 -22.15
N LEU A 79 5.78 6.57 -21.74
CA LEU A 79 5.11 5.29 -21.64
C LEU A 79 4.77 4.74 -23.02
N THR A 80 5.09 3.47 -23.22
CA THR A 80 4.63 2.71 -24.39
C THR A 80 3.11 2.54 -24.36
N GLU A 81 2.51 2.18 -25.50
CA GLU A 81 1.08 1.87 -25.56
C GLU A 81 0.69 0.74 -24.59
N ALA A 82 1.50 -0.31 -24.51
CA ALA A 82 1.28 -1.43 -23.59
C ALA A 82 1.25 -0.96 -22.12
N GLN A 83 2.16 -0.07 -21.72
CA GLN A 83 2.19 0.50 -20.37
C GLN A 83 0.98 1.38 -20.09
N ARG A 84 0.52 2.16 -21.08
CA ARG A 84 -0.72 2.94 -20.96
C ARG A 84 -1.96 2.05 -20.86
N LYS A 85 -1.98 0.89 -21.54
CA LYS A 85 -3.03 -0.13 -21.35
C LYS A 85 -2.99 -0.74 -19.95
N ILE A 86 -1.79 -1.01 -19.40
CA ILE A 86 -1.64 -1.46 -18.01
C ILE A 86 -2.28 -0.44 -17.05
N LEU A 87 -1.99 0.86 -17.21
CA LEU A 87 -2.63 1.90 -16.38
C LEU A 87 -4.15 1.94 -16.54
N ALA A 88 -4.66 1.76 -17.75
CA ALA A 88 -6.10 1.66 -17.97
C ALA A 88 -6.70 0.45 -17.22
N MET A 89 -6.00 -0.69 -17.19
CA MET A 89 -6.41 -1.86 -16.41
C MET A 89 -6.48 -1.57 -14.91
N PHE A 90 -5.54 -0.81 -14.34
CA PHE A 90 -5.61 -0.38 -12.93
C PHE A 90 -6.87 0.40 -12.62
N LEU A 91 -7.33 1.24 -13.57
CA LEU A 91 -8.54 2.05 -13.40
C LEU A 91 -9.81 1.20 -13.51
N VAL A 92 -9.86 0.25 -14.46
CA VAL A 92 -11.02 -0.63 -14.67
C VAL A 92 -11.13 -1.71 -13.59
N ARG A 93 -10.01 -2.25 -13.12
CA ARG A 93 -9.94 -3.28 -12.08
C ARG A 93 -9.96 -2.73 -10.67
N ARG A 94 -10.07 -1.41 -10.52
CA ARG A 94 -10.17 -0.76 -9.21
C ARG A 94 -11.38 -1.31 -8.45
N ASN A 95 -11.13 -1.89 -7.29
CA ASN A 95 -12.16 -2.52 -6.49
C ASN A 95 -12.17 -1.94 -5.06
N PRO A 96 -13.11 -1.04 -4.73
CA PRO A 96 -13.25 -0.50 -3.37
C PRO A 96 -13.51 -1.56 -2.31
N VAL A 97 -14.13 -2.70 -2.68
CA VAL A 97 -14.35 -3.82 -1.75
C VAL A 97 -13.02 -4.45 -1.37
N ALA A 98 -12.10 -4.64 -2.34
CA ALA A 98 -10.76 -5.17 -2.05
C ALA A 98 -9.96 -4.24 -1.12
N VAL A 99 -10.08 -2.93 -1.33
CA VAL A 99 -9.48 -1.90 -0.43
C VAL A 99 -10.05 -2.01 0.98
N GLY A 100 -11.38 -2.10 1.11
CA GLY A 100 -12.05 -2.23 2.41
C GLY A 100 -11.68 -3.52 3.14
N VAL A 101 -11.65 -4.65 2.44
CA VAL A 101 -11.23 -5.95 3.01
C VAL A 101 -9.78 -5.91 3.46
N ALA A 102 -8.86 -5.36 2.66
CA ALA A 102 -7.46 -5.24 3.02
C ALA A 102 -7.27 -4.35 4.27
N ALA A 103 -7.94 -3.19 4.32
CA ALA A 103 -7.92 -2.30 5.47
C ALA A 103 -8.48 -2.96 6.74
N PHE A 104 -9.58 -3.72 6.62
CA PHE A 104 -10.17 -4.44 7.74
C PHE A 104 -9.24 -5.53 8.27
N VAL A 105 -8.63 -6.34 7.38
CA VAL A 105 -7.65 -7.37 7.78
C VAL A 105 -6.46 -6.73 8.49
N LEU A 106 -5.91 -5.63 7.95
CA LEU A 106 -4.80 -4.92 8.60
C LEU A 106 -5.19 -4.32 9.95
N PHE A 107 -6.42 -3.84 10.12
CA PHE A 107 -6.90 -3.40 11.42
C PHE A 107 -6.96 -4.54 12.45
N LEU A 108 -7.40 -5.74 12.05
CA LEU A 108 -7.36 -6.91 12.93
C LEU A 108 -5.92 -7.28 13.30
N VAL A 109 -4.99 -7.20 12.34
CA VAL A 109 -3.55 -7.42 12.60
C VAL A 109 -3.00 -6.35 13.55
N LEU A 110 -3.35 -5.09 13.37
CA LEU A 110 -2.95 -3.99 14.25
C LEU A 110 -3.39 -4.24 15.70
N LYS A 111 -4.64 -4.70 15.91
CA LYS A 111 -5.13 -5.09 17.23
C LYS A 111 -4.26 -6.18 17.86
N GLN A 112 -3.89 -7.19 17.08
CA GLN A 112 -3.02 -8.26 17.56
C GLN A 112 -1.62 -7.75 17.89
N ILE A 113 -1.04 -6.88 17.04
CA ILE A 113 0.26 -6.26 17.27
C ILE A 113 0.26 -5.47 18.58
N TYR A 114 -0.77 -4.63 18.79
CA TYR A 114 -0.90 -3.86 20.04
C TYR A 114 -0.96 -4.78 21.26
N ALA A 115 -1.71 -5.88 21.19
CA ALA A 115 -1.83 -6.84 22.28
C ALA A 115 -0.52 -7.57 22.62
N ILE A 116 0.36 -7.81 21.63
CA ILE A 116 1.64 -8.50 21.84
C ILE A 116 2.82 -7.54 22.01
N ALA A 117 2.62 -6.23 21.87
CA ALA A 117 3.67 -5.21 21.98
C ALA A 117 4.52 -5.31 23.27
N PRO A 118 3.96 -5.60 24.46
CA PRO A 118 4.76 -5.72 25.69
C PRO A 118 5.86 -6.80 25.61
N ILE A 119 5.70 -7.83 24.78
CA ILE A 119 6.71 -8.89 24.59
C ILE A 119 7.99 -8.32 23.96
N ALA A 120 7.87 -7.23 23.18
CA ALA A 120 8.97 -6.59 22.48
C ALA A 120 9.58 -5.39 23.23
N GLU A 121 9.10 -5.07 24.44
CA GLU A 121 9.57 -3.92 25.23
C GLU A 121 11.07 -3.98 25.48
N GLY A 122 11.61 -5.17 25.78
CA GLY A 122 13.04 -5.37 26.05
C GLY A 122 13.96 -5.26 24.83
N ILE A 123 13.42 -5.17 23.60
CA ILE A 123 14.20 -5.14 22.35
C ILE A 123 13.94 -3.90 21.50
N THR A 124 12.96 -3.06 21.85
CA THR A 124 12.69 -1.85 21.08
C THR A 124 13.83 -0.84 21.26
N PRO A 125 14.44 -0.34 20.16
CA PRO A 125 15.46 0.69 20.24
C PRO A 125 14.84 2.10 20.43
N ILE A 126 13.51 2.19 20.47
CA ILE A 126 12.78 3.46 20.44
C ILE A 126 12.58 3.96 21.87
N SER A 127 13.03 5.17 22.15
CA SER A 127 12.87 5.81 23.45
C SER A 127 11.58 6.63 23.52
N GLY A 128 10.74 6.30 24.50
CA GLY A 128 9.55 7.06 24.85
C GLY A 128 8.33 6.75 23.98
N HIS A 129 7.17 6.69 24.63
CA HIS A 129 5.93 6.23 24.01
C HIS A 129 5.38 7.16 22.93
N GLY A 130 5.54 8.49 23.07
CA GLY A 130 5.12 9.44 22.04
C GLY A 130 5.83 9.23 20.70
N LEU A 131 7.15 8.99 20.72
CA LEU A 131 7.91 8.65 19.51
C LEU A 131 7.52 7.24 19.01
N GLY A 132 7.29 6.31 19.94
CA GLY A 132 6.74 4.99 19.68
C GLY A 132 5.48 5.02 18.82
N LEU A 133 4.49 5.83 19.18
CA LEU A 133 3.25 5.99 18.43
C LEU A 133 3.47 6.54 17.01
N ILE A 134 4.40 7.48 16.83
CA ILE A 134 4.75 8.00 15.50
C ILE A 134 5.37 6.89 14.65
N VAL A 135 6.32 6.13 15.21
CA VAL A 135 6.95 5.00 14.51
C VAL A 135 5.91 3.91 14.22
N ALA A 136 5.00 3.65 15.16
CA ALA A 136 3.91 2.69 14.98
C ALA A 136 3.00 3.08 13.81
N ALA A 137 2.64 4.37 13.72
CA ALA A 137 1.87 4.93 12.61
C ALA A 137 2.60 4.82 11.27
N ILE A 138 3.89 5.13 11.22
CA ILE A 138 4.70 5.00 9.98
C ILE A 138 4.81 3.55 9.54
N GLY A 139 5.13 2.63 10.46
CA GLY A 139 5.20 1.20 10.17
C GLY A 139 3.86 0.65 9.68
N PHE A 140 2.76 1.04 10.33
CA PHE A 140 1.43 0.60 9.92
C PHE A 140 1.00 1.20 8.57
N LEU A 141 1.27 2.49 8.32
CA LEU A 141 1.07 3.13 7.02
C LEU A 141 1.84 2.39 5.91
N GLY A 142 3.11 2.08 6.16
CA GLY A 142 3.96 1.30 5.26
C GLY A 142 3.36 -0.08 4.97
N SER A 143 2.91 -0.80 6.00
CA SER A 143 2.28 -2.12 5.83
C SER A 143 1.04 -2.05 4.95
N ASN A 144 0.26 -0.97 5.08
CA ASN A 144 -0.95 -0.77 4.30
C ASN A 144 -0.65 -0.40 2.84
N LEU A 145 0.33 0.47 2.60
CA LEU A 145 0.81 0.80 1.26
C LEU A 145 1.32 -0.46 0.54
N PHE A 146 2.20 -1.22 1.21
CA PHE A 146 2.83 -2.44 0.69
C PHE A 146 1.88 -3.65 0.64
N LEU A 147 0.65 -3.55 1.14
CA LEU A 147 -0.39 -4.55 0.92
C LEU A 147 -1.35 -4.14 -0.20
N GLN A 148 -1.84 -2.90 -0.18
CA GLN A 148 -2.88 -2.47 -1.12
C GLN A 148 -2.36 -2.27 -2.55
N VAL A 149 -1.16 -1.71 -2.72
CA VAL A 149 -0.58 -1.53 -4.07
C VAL A 149 -0.39 -2.90 -4.75
N PRO A 150 0.20 -3.92 -4.10
CA PRO A 150 0.31 -5.24 -4.71
C PRO A 150 -1.01 -5.96 -4.95
N ILE A 151 -2.03 -5.74 -4.12
CA ILE A 151 -3.38 -6.25 -4.40
C ILE A 151 -3.90 -5.69 -5.72
N SER A 152 -3.79 -4.37 -5.94
CA SER A 152 -4.18 -3.73 -7.20
C SER A 152 -3.38 -4.28 -8.40
N VAL A 153 -2.08 -4.51 -8.23
CA VAL A 153 -1.23 -5.16 -9.24
C VAL A 153 -1.71 -6.58 -9.53
N GLY A 154 -2.00 -7.37 -8.49
CA GLY A 154 -2.52 -8.72 -8.61
C GLY A 154 -3.83 -8.76 -9.40
N LEU A 155 -4.76 -7.83 -9.14
CA LEU A 155 -6.01 -7.72 -9.90
C LEU A 155 -5.77 -7.44 -11.40
N VAL A 156 -4.78 -6.61 -11.73
CA VAL A 156 -4.36 -6.40 -13.13
C VAL A 156 -3.74 -7.66 -13.70
N MET A 157 -2.80 -8.28 -12.99
CA MET A 157 -2.12 -9.51 -13.42
C MET A 157 -3.07 -10.69 -13.61
N LEU A 158 -4.17 -10.75 -12.86
CA LEU A 158 -5.23 -11.76 -12.99
C LEU A 158 -6.12 -11.57 -14.23
N SER A 159 -6.06 -10.42 -14.90
CA SER A 159 -6.82 -10.15 -16.12
C SER A 159 -6.33 -10.96 -17.32
N SER A 160 -7.24 -11.35 -18.20
CA SER A 160 -6.93 -12.14 -19.40
C SER A 160 -6.22 -11.32 -20.48
N GLU A 161 -5.56 -12.03 -21.41
CA GLU A 161 -4.95 -11.40 -22.60
C GLU A 161 -6.01 -10.74 -23.49
N ALA A 162 -7.22 -11.32 -23.56
CA ALA A 162 -8.32 -10.76 -24.35
C ALA A 162 -8.79 -9.40 -23.79
N GLU A 163 -8.94 -9.29 -22.47
CA GLU A 163 -9.27 -8.01 -21.83
C GLU A 163 -8.17 -6.96 -22.05
N PHE A 164 -6.90 -7.37 -21.97
CA PHE A 164 -5.77 -6.49 -22.25
C PHE A 164 -5.67 -6.06 -23.73
N ALA A 165 -6.02 -6.94 -24.66
CA ALA A 165 -6.03 -6.60 -26.08
C ALA A 165 -7.13 -5.59 -26.44
N GLN A 166 -8.29 -5.70 -25.78
CA GLN A 166 -9.48 -4.88 -26.03
C GLN A 166 -9.44 -3.52 -25.32
N ILE A 167 -8.69 -3.38 -24.21
CA ILE A 167 -8.63 -2.10 -23.49
C ILE A 167 -7.86 -1.05 -24.29
N ALA A 168 -8.45 0.14 -24.42
CA ALA A 168 -7.77 1.29 -25.00
C ALA A 168 -6.67 1.81 -24.05
N PRO A 169 -5.51 2.24 -24.57
CA PRO A 169 -4.51 2.91 -23.75
C PRO A 169 -5.07 4.21 -23.19
N ILE A 170 -4.73 4.55 -21.95
CA ILE A 170 -5.02 5.89 -21.41
C ILE A 170 -4.27 6.96 -22.21
N GLU A 171 -4.91 8.10 -22.48
CA GLU A 171 -4.21 9.22 -23.12
C GLU A 171 -3.23 9.89 -22.17
N VAL A 172 -2.08 10.33 -22.70
CA VAL A 172 -0.99 10.87 -21.87
C VAL A 172 -1.47 12.06 -21.02
N GLY A 173 -2.26 12.96 -21.60
CA GLY A 173 -2.84 14.10 -20.90
C GLY A 173 -3.88 13.76 -19.82
N GLU A 174 -4.42 12.53 -19.83
CA GLU A 174 -5.37 12.06 -18.82
C GLU A 174 -4.68 11.43 -17.60
N ILE A 175 -3.42 10.99 -17.74
CA ILE A 175 -2.69 10.30 -16.67
C ILE A 175 -2.65 11.13 -15.38
N PRO A 176 -2.20 12.41 -15.37
CA PRO A 176 -2.19 13.23 -14.14
C PRO A 176 -3.60 13.54 -13.59
N ARG A 177 -4.63 13.45 -14.43
CA ARG A 177 -6.02 13.68 -14.03
C ARG A 177 -6.60 12.47 -13.30
N ARG A 178 -6.21 11.25 -13.69
CA ARG A 178 -6.82 10.00 -13.21
C ARG A 178 -5.95 9.22 -12.21
N LEU A 179 -4.64 9.47 -12.20
CA LEU A 179 -3.66 8.77 -11.36
C LEU A 179 -2.89 9.78 -10.50
N PHE A 180 -2.36 9.30 -9.38
CA PHE A 180 -1.46 10.08 -8.53
C PHE A 180 -0.03 9.89 -9.05
N VAL A 181 0.43 10.87 -9.85
CA VAL A 181 1.74 10.89 -10.54
C VAL A 181 2.79 11.56 -9.66
#